data_AF-A0A662EC18-F1
#
_entry.id   AF-A0A662EC18-F1
#
_cell.length_a   1.000
_cell.length_b   1.000
_cell.length_c   1.000
_cell.angle_alpha   90.00
_cell.angle_beta   90.00
_cell.angle_gamma   90.00
#
_symmetry.space_group_name_H-M   'P 1'
#
loop_
_entity.id
_entity.type
_entity.pdbx_description
1 polymer ?
#
loop_
_entity_poly.entity_id
_entity_poly.type
_entity_poly.pdbx_seq_one_letter_code
_entity_poly.pdbx_strand_id
1 'polypeptide(L)'
;MSILQWIQGLGWRLGVLIVVPLVAGVIAYFVVADEPSDYRAISTVVAPIEVSASPTPQVANQAVAEFQALVSSTAFTEAVAPDAGVSPQALRAGLVTSRLGAGTIVEISFTSADPAKSVSAVTVVGHRSAELILSDDLAMAEEAVHLTLSDLEAADAATSTMIEANGGNPALLLEFAADQLVQAQSAWARAVAAGGDSLGLKTLEAEIDHLQANVDGLLPIAAEYEPLEQARSAAESAYNDSVEYLRSVEALMAATEQSVVDPAGATELSNRIPVAQKVVTVMLLALVLALVLVVVIDLIRPRPGRVKF
;
A
#
# COMPACT_ATOMS: atom_id res chain seq x y z
N MET A 1 23.99 -66.98 -19.46
CA MET A 1 22.87 -67.15 -18.51
C MET A 1 21.84 -66.09 -18.85
N SER A 2 20.67 -66.46 -19.38
CA SER A 2 19.64 -65.48 -19.72
C SER A 2 18.90 -65.05 -18.45
N ILE A 3 18.48 -63.78 -18.40
CA ILE A 3 17.65 -63.22 -17.31
C ILE A 3 16.42 -64.10 -17.03
N LEU A 4 15.88 -64.74 -18.08
CA LEU A 4 14.76 -65.68 -18.00
C LEU A 4 15.07 -66.96 -17.19
N GLN A 5 16.31 -67.47 -17.20
CA GLN A 5 16.70 -68.64 -16.40
C GLN A 5 16.99 -68.29 -14.93
N TRP A 6 17.40 -67.06 -14.63
CA TRP A 6 17.54 -66.56 -13.26
C TRP A 6 16.16 -66.30 -12.61
N ILE A 7 15.19 -65.83 -13.42
CA ILE A 7 13.78 -65.64 -13.03
C ILE A 7 13.08 -66.97 -12.69
N GLN A 8 13.36 -68.05 -13.43
CA GLN A 8 12.76 -69.36 -13.19
C GLN A 8 13.23 -70.03 -11.88
N GLY A 9 14.41 -69.69 -11.36
CA GLY A 9 14.92 -70.20 -10.08
C GLY A 9 14.41 -69.44 -8.84
N LEU A 10 13.83 -68.25 -9.02
CA LEU A 10 13.48 -67.34 -7.93
C LEU A 10 12.06 -67.56 -7.36
N GLY A 11 11.24 -68.35 -8.05
CA GLY A 11 9.95 -68.86 -7.56
C GLY A 11 9.05 -67.78 -6.94
N TRP A 12 8.33 -68.15 -5.87
CA TRP A 12 7.38 -67.28 -5.17
C TRP A 12 7.99 -65.94 -4.68
N ARG A 13 9.32 -65.84 -4.54
CA ARG A 13 10.01 -64.62 -4.04
C ARG A 13 9.95 -63.47 -5.03
N LEU A 14 10.09 -63.77 -6.33
CA LEU A 14 9.92 -62.77 -7.39
C LEU A 14 8.46 -62.31 -7.46
N GLY A 15 7.52 -63.23 -7.21
CA GLY A 15 6.10 -62.92 -7.07
C GLY A 15 5.85 -61.89 -5.96
N VAL A 16 6.42 -62.09 -4.77
CA VAL A 16 6.29 -61.13 -3.64
C VAL A 16 6.89 -59.76 -3.97
N LEU A 17 8.08 -59.72 -4.58
CA LEU A 17 8.76 -58.47 -4.94
C LEU A 17 8.01 -57.64 -5.99
N ILE A 18 7.19 -58.28 -6.84
CA ILE A 18 6.40 -57.59 -7.86
C ILE A 18 5.00 -57.29 -7.34
N VAL A 19 4.32 -58.27 -6.75
CA VAL A 19 2.91 -58.16 -6.34
C VAL A 19 2.75 -57.20 -5.17
N VAL A 20 3.66 -57.22 -4.18
CA VAL A 20 3.53 -56.33 -3.00
C VAL A 20 3.60 -54.85 -3.38
N PRO A 21 4.58 -54.37 -4.16
CA PRO A 21 4.60 -52.98 -4.62
C PRO A 21 3.43 -52.63 -5.53
N LEU A 22 2.99 -53.56 -6.40
CA LEU A 22 1.83 -53.32 -7.28
C LEU A 22 0.55 -53.13 -6.47
N VAL A 23 0.30 -54.02 -5.51
CA VAL A 23 -0.88 -53.94 -4.64
C VAL A 23 -0.80 -52.68 -3.77
N ALA A 24 0.37 -52.36 -3.22
CA ALA A 24 0.58 -51.13 -2.46
C ALA A 24 0.34 -49.88 -3.31
N GLY A 25 0.78 -49.88 -4.57
CA GLY A 25 0.55 -48.80 -5.51
C GLY A 25 -0.94 -48.63 -5.87
N VAL A 26 -1.67 -49.73 -6.08
CA VAL A 26 -3.12 -49.70 -6.32
C VAL A 26 -3.86 -49.16 -5.09
N ILE A 27 -3.53 -49.65 -3.89
CA ILE A 27 -4.13 -49.16 -2.64
C ILE A 27 -3.82 -47.67 -2.45
N ALA A 28 -2.56 -47.26 -2.63
CA ALA A 28 -2.15 -45.86 -2.53
C ALA A 28 -2.90 -44.98 -3.55
N TYR A 29 -3.08 -45.46 -4.78
CA TYR A 29 -3.86 -44.74 -5.78
C TYR A 29 -5.30 -44.52 -5.31
N PHE A 30 -5.99 -45.55 -4.82
CA PHE A 30 -7.37 -45.37 -4.32
C PHE A 30 -7.45 -44.47 -3.10
N VAL A 31 -6.48 -44.55 -2.18
CA VAL A 31 -6.45 -43.68 -0.99
C VAL A 31 -6.19 -42.22 -1.36
N VAL A 32 -5.33 -41.95 -2.34
CA VAL A 32 -4.94 -40.59 -2.73
C VAL A 32 -5.88 -40.02 -3.80
N ALA A 33 -6.56 -40.86 -4.59
CA ALA A 33 -7.55 -40.42 -5.57
C ALA A 33 -8.80 -39.79 -4.93
N ASP A 34 -9.10 -40.16 -3.68
CA ASP A 34 -10.18 -39.57 -2.87
C ASP A 34 -9.73 -38.31 -2.10
N GLU A 35 -8.46 -37.88 -2.20
CA GLU A 35 -8.05 -36.59 -1.61
C GLU A 35 -8.78 -35.44 -2.34
N PRO A 36 -9.40 -34.50 -1.60
CA PRO A 36 -10.10 -33.38 -2.20
C PRO A 36 -9.18 -32.58 -3.13
N SER A 37 -9.69 -32.19 -4.29
CA SER A 37 -8.95 -31.34 -5.20
C SER A 37 -8.82 -29.93 -4.63
N ASP A 38 -7.63 -29.36 -4.76
CA ASP A 38 -7.41 -27.98 -4.42
C ASP A 38 -7.93 -27.09 -5.55
N TYR A 39 -8.55 -25.97 -5.19
CA TYR A 39 -9.03 -24.96 -6.11
C TYR A 39 -8.19 -23.70 -5.96
N ARG A 40 -7.89 -23.05 -7.09
CA ARG A 40 -7.17 -21.79 -7.13
C ARG A 40 -8.05 -20.70 -7.74
N ALA A 41 -8.21 -19.60 -7.04
CA ALA A 41 -8.75 -18.36 -7.60
C ALA A 41 -7.61 -17.35 -7.78
N ILE A 42 -7.78 -16.44 -8.73
CA ILE A 42 -6.82 -15.40 -9.09
C ILE A 42 -7.54 -14.07 -9.18
N SER A 43 -7.01 -13.05 -8.52
CA SER A 43 -7.37 -11.64 -8.69
C SER A 43 -6.14 -10.85 -9.12
N THR A 44 -6.32 -9.74 -9.81
CA THR A 44 -5.20 -8.83 -10.15
C THR A 44 -5.50 -7.44 -9.64
N VAL A 45 -4.47 -6.77 -9.13
CA VAL A 45 -4.53 -5.39 -8.65
C VAL A 45 -3.32 -4.62 -9.16
N VAL A 46 -3.47 -3.32 -9.37
CA VAL A 46 -2.35 -2.44 -9.69
C VAL A 46 -1.76 -1.94 -8.38
N ALA A 47 -0.48 -2.23 -8.11
CA ALA A 47 0.21 -1.64 -6.98
C ALA A 47 0.35 -0.12 -7.22
N PRO A 48 -0.11 0.73 -6.29
CA PRO A 48 -0.04 2.17 -6.44
C PRO A 48 1.41 2.63 -6.43
N ILE A 49 1.67 3.68 -7.20
CA ILE A 49 2.91 4.44 -7.14
C ILE A 49 2.59 5.75 -6.44
N GLU A 50 3.42 6.17 -5.49
CA GLU A 50 3.28 7.46 -4.80
C GLU A 50 3.01 8.60 -5.79
N VAL A 51 2.10 9.51 -5.42
CA VAL A 51 1.64 10.61 -6.29
C VAL A 51 2.80 11.50 -6.76
N SER A 52 3.83 11.67 -5.93
CA SER A 52 4.99 12.51 -6.20
C SER A 52 6.10 11.81 -7.01
N ALA A 53 6.02 10.50 -7.20
CA ALA A 53 7.07 9.71 -7.83
C ALA A 53 6.93 9.64 -9.36
N SER A 54 8.04 9.87 -10.06
CA SER A 54 8.07 9.63 -11.52
C SER A 54 8.02 8.14 -11.81
N PRO A 55 7.21 7.67 -12.78
CA PRO A 55 7.05 6.26 -13.09
C PRO A 55 8.32 5.73 -13.76
N THR A 56 9.20 5.16 -12.95
CA THR A 56 10.44 4.49 -13.38
C THR A 56 10.36 3.00 -13.06
N PRO A 57 11.14 2.15 -13.74
CA PRO A 57 11.20 0.73 -13.41
C PRO A 57 11.57 0.44 -11.95
N GLN A 58 12.42 1.29 -11.34
CA GLN A 58 12.83 1.19 -9.95
C GLN A 58 11.66 1.46 -9.00
N VAL A 59 10.90 2.54 -9.25
CA VAL A 59 9.70 2.88 -8.46
C VAL A 59 8.63 1.79 -8.61
N ALA A 60 8.43 1.27 -9.82
CA ALA A 60 7.50 0.16 -10.04
C ALA A 60 7.93 -1.13 -9.29
N ASN A 61 9.23 -1.41 -9.19
CA ASN A 61 9.74 -2.54 -8.42
C ASN A 61 9.48 -2.37 -6.92
N GLN A 62 9.68 -1.14 -6.41
CA GLN A 62 9.46 -0.83 -5.01
C GLN A 62 7.97 -0.93 -4.64
N ALA A 63 7.09 -0.31 -5.42
CA ALA A 63 5.63 -0.40 -5.22
C ALA A 63 5.14 -1.86 -5.18
N VAL A 64 5.61 -2.70 -6.12
CA VAL A 64 5.27 -4.13 -6.12
C VAL A 64 5.83 -4.85 -4.89
N ALA A 65 7.04 -4.53 -4.46
CA ALA A 65 7.66 -5.15 -3.29
C ALA A 65 6.95 -4.76 -1.98
N GLU A 66 6.59 -3.49 -1.82
CA GLU A 66 5.81 -2.97 -0.69
C GLU A 66 4.43 -3.62 -0.65
N PHE A 67 3.75 -3.71 -1.79
CA PHE A 67 2.49 -4.42 -1.92
C PHE A 67 2.62 -5.90 -1.48
N GLN A 68 3.63 -6.61 -1.98
CA GLN A 68 3.87 -8.01 -1.60
C GLN A 68 4.20 -8.16 -0.11
N ALA A 69 4.96 -7.22 0.46
CA ALA A 69 5.29 -7.20 1.88
C ALA A 69 4.05 -6.97 2.75
N LEU A 70 3.17 -6.03 2.35
CA LEU A 70 1.90 -5.77 3.02
C LEU A 70 1.04 -7.04 3.05
N VAL A 71 0.76 -7.62 1.88
CA VAL A 71 -0.13 -8.78 1.73
C VAL A 71 0.41 -10.03 2.44
N SER A 72 1.73 -10.20 2.51
CA SER A 72 2.37 -11.31 3.21
C SER A 72 2.55 -11.08 4.72
N SER A 73 2.27 -9.87 5.21
CA SER A 73 2.46 -9.54 6.62
C SER A 73 1.48 -10.28 7.53
N THR A 74 1.93 -10.58 8.76
CA THR A 74 1.09 -11.24 9.77
C THR A 74 -0.11 -10.37 10.14
N ALA A 75 0.12 -9.07 10.34
CA ALA A 75 -0.94 -8.13 10.67
C ALA A 75 -2.03 -8.05 9.58
N PHE A 76 -1.64 -7.99 8.30
CA PHE A 76 -2.60 -8.00 7.19
C PHE A 76 -3.40 -9.30 7.18
N THR A 77 -2.73 -10.45 7.17
CA THR A 77 -3.43 -11.75 7.13
C THR A 77 -4.36 -11.99 8.32
N GLU A 78 -4.03 -11.48 9.52
CA GLU A 78 -4.90 -11.56 10.69
C GLU A 78 -6.12 -10.65 10.59
N ALA A 79 -5.96 -9.45 10.03
CA ALA A 79 -7.07 -8.52 9.81
C ALA A 79 -8.03 -8.99 8.71
N VAL A 80 -7.52 -9.61 7.64
CA VAL A 80 -8.31 -9.97 6.43
C VAL A 80 -8.96 -11.35 6.52
N ALA A 81 -8.36 -12.29 7.24
CA ALA A 81 -8.84 -13.68 7.29
C ALA A 81 -10.30 -13.87 7.75
N PRO A 82 -10.82 -13.12 8.77
CA PRO A 82 -12.21 -13.23 9.19
C PRO A 82 -13.20 -12.95 8.04
N ASP A 83 -12.95 -11.88 7.28
CA ASP A 83 -13.80 -11.44 6.17
C ASP A 83 -13.71 -12.39 4.97
N ALA A 84 -12.53 -13.00 4.77
CA ALA A 84 -12.31 -14.05 3.78
C ALA A 84 -12.89 -15.43 4.16
N GLY A 85 -13.43 -15.60 5.38
CA GLY A 85 -14.01 -16.86 5.85
C GLY A 85 -13.00 -18.01 6.01
N VAL A 86 -11.73 -17.68 6.23
CA VAL A 86 -10.62 -18.64 6.41
C VAL A 86 -9.84 -18.33 7.69
N SER A 87 -9.04 -19.28 8.18
CA SER A 87 -8.14 -18.99 9.31
C SER A 87 -6.93 -18.19 8.82
N PRO A 88 -6.32 -17.33 9.67
CA PRO A 88 -5.11 -16.58 9.30
C PRO A 88 -3.97 -17.49 8.82
N GLN A 89 -3.83 -18.66 9.45
CA GLN A 89 -2.82 -19.65 9.05
C GLN A 89 -3.11 -20.26 7.68
N ALA A 90 -4.38 -20.58 7.38
CA ALA A 90 -4.77 -21.08 6.08
C ALA A 90 -4.57 -20.03 4.99
N LEU A 91 -4.97 -18.77 5.26
CA LEU A 91 -4.75 -17.66 4.35
C LEU A 91 -3.27 -17.50 4.01
N ARG A 92 -2.40 -17.42 5.02
CA ARG A 92 -0.95 -17.27 4.84
C ARG A 92 -0.30 -18.43 4.09
N ALA A 93 -0.77 -19.66 4.31
CA ALA A 93 -0.22 -20.84 3.64
C ALA A 93 -0.68 -20.97 2.18
N GLY A 94 -1.89 -20.53 1.86
CA GLY A 94 -2.48 -20.67 0.53
C GLY A 94 -2.34 -19.44 -0.36
N LEU A 95 -1.98 -18.28 0.20
CA LEU A 95 -1.88 -17.00 -0.51
C LEU A 95 -0.51 -16.84 -1.17
N VAL A 96 -0.52 -16.51 -2.46
CA VAL A 96 0.68 -16.27 -3.25
C VAL A 96 0.47 -15.00 -4.07
N THR A 97 1.43 -14.08 -4.00
CA THR A 97 1.49 -12.88 -4.82
C THR A 97 2.60 -12.99 -5.85
N SER A 98 2.35 -12.53 -7.08
CA SER A 98 3.37 -12.50 -8.13
C SER A 98 3.17 -11.31 -9.05
N ARG A 99 4.26 -10.78 -9.61
CA ARG A 99 4.18 -9.66 -10.55
C ARG A 99 3.85 -10.15 -11.95
N LEU A 100 2.92 -9.48 -12.63
CA LEU A 100 2.63 -9.70 -14.05
C LEU A 100 3.49 -8.77 -14.92
N GLY A 101 4.48 -9.38 -15.59
CA GLY A 101 5.36 -8.67 -16.51
C GLY A 101 6.28 -7.65 -15.83
N ALA A 102 6.54 -6.52 -16.51
CA ALA A 102 7.41 -5.44 -16.04
C ALA A 102 6.64 -4.20 -15.53
N GLY A 103 5.31 -4.29 -15.38
CA GLY A 103 4.47 -3.19 -14.88
C GLY A 103 4.30 -3.22 -13.36
N THR A 104 3.27 -2.57 -12.84
CA THR A 104 2.89 -2.57 -11.41
C THR A 104 1.74 -3.53 -11.10
N ILE A 105 1.32 -4.35 -12.06
CA ILE A 105 0.23 -5.31 -11.88
C ILE A 105 0.73 -6.49 -11.03
N VAL A 106 0.01 -6.77 -9.96
CA VAL A 106 0.24 -7.90 -9.06
C VAL A 106 -0.93 -8.87 -9.19
N GLU A 107 -0.60 -10.13 -9.44
CA GLU A 107 -1.50 -11.26 -9.35
C GLU A 107 -1.53 -11.77 -7.91
N ILE A 108 -2.73 -11.88 -7.35
CA ILE A 108 -3.00 -12.48 -6.05
C ILE A 108 -3.72 -13.80 -6.31
N SER A 109 -3.17 -14.90 -5.80
CA SER A 109 -3.81 -16.21 -5.90
C SER A 109 -3.96 -16.84 -4.52
N PHE A 110 -5.08 -17.51 -4.31
CA PHE A 110 -5.33 -18.29 -3.09
C PHE A 110 -5.77 -19.70 -3.46
N THR A 111 -5.23 -20.68 -2.73
CA THR A 111 -5.52 -22.10 -2.94
C THR A 111 -6.22 -22.70 -1.72
N SER A 112 -7.35 -23.38 -1.95
CA SER A 112 -8.14 -24.06 -0.90
C SER A 112 -8.92 -25.24 -1.47
N ALA A 113 -9.20 -26.25 -0.66
CA ALA A 113 -10.08 -27.37 -1.00
C ALA A 113 -11.55 -26.95 -1.25
N ASP A 114 -11.91 -25.72 -0.89
CA ASP A 114 -13.23 -25.14 -1.14
C ASP A 114 -13.13 -24.04 -2.22
N PRO A 115 -13.81 -24.20 -3.38
CA PRO A 115 -13.76 -23.23 -4.46
C PRO A 115 -14.38 -21.88 -4.07
N ALA A 116 -15.42 -21.87 -3.22
CA ALA A 116 -16.06 -20.64 -2.78
C ALA A 116 -15.14 -19.83 -1.86
N LYS A 117 -14.43 -20.51 -0.95
CA LYS A 117 -13.39 -19.88 -0.12
C LYS A 117 -12.22 -19.37 -0.95
N SER A 118 -11.87 -20.08 -2.03
CA SER A 118 -10.81 -19.65 -2.95
C SER A 118 -11.13 -18.28 -3.55
N VAL A 119 -12.33 -18.15 -4.11
CA VAL A 119 -12.85 -16.91 -4.70
C VAL A 119 -12.98 -15.81 -3.65
N SER A 120 -13.67 -16.10 -2.53
CA SER A 120 -13.89 -15.12 -1.47
C SER A 120 -12.58 -14.57 -0.91
N ALA A 121 -11.58 -15.41 -0.67
CA ALA A 121 -10.31 -14.95 -0.11
C ALA A 121 -9.54 -14.02 -1.04
N VAL A 122 -9.42 -14.33 -2.34
CA VAL A 122 -8.70 -13.43 -3.27
C VAL A 122 -9.46 -12.13 -3.52
N THR A 123 -10.80 -12.15 -3.57
CA THR A 123 -11.61 -10.93 -3.68
C THR A 123 -11.37 -10.03 -2.47
N VAL A 124 -11.52 -10.57 -1.26
CA VAL A 124 -11.35 -9.79 -0.03
C VAL A 124 -9.91 -9.29 0.11
N VAL A 125 -8.91 -10.13 -0.16
CA VAL A 125 -7.50 -9.72 -0.12
C VAL A 125 -7.22 -8.62 -1.15
N GLY A 126 -7.74 -8.74 -2.38
CA GLY A 126 -7.57 -7.73 -3.43
C GLY A 126 -8.06 -6.35 -3.00
N HIS A 127 -9.33 -6.25 -2.62
CA HIS A 127 -9.92 -4.99 -2.15
C HIS A 127 -9.24 -4.46 -0.89
N ARG A 128 -9.03 -5.32 0.12
CA ARG A 128 -8.43 -4.88 1.38
C ARG A 128 -6.97 -4.45 1.25
N SER A 129 -6.23 -5.05 0.31
CA SER A 129 -4.86 -4.62 0.00
C SER A 129 -4.82 -3.26 -0.70
N ALA A 130 -5.78 -2.98 -1.58
CA ALA A 130 -5.91 -1.68 -2.24
C ALA A 130 -6.25 -0.57 -1.24
N GLU A 131 -7.11 -0.86 -0.25
CA GLU A 131 -7.45 0.08 0.83
C GLU A 131 -6.27 0.35 1.78
N LEU A 132 -5.59 -0.71 2.22
CA LEU A 132 -4.59 -0.60 3.29
C LEU A 132 -3.24 -0.10 2.80
N ILE A 133 -2.90 -0.27 1.52
CA ILE A 133 -1.56 0.12 1.05
C ILE A 133 -1.33 1.64 1.07
N LEU A 134 -2.40 2.44 1.04
CA LEU A 134 -2.34 3.90 1.10
C LEU A 134 -2.92 4.46 2.41
N SER A 135 -3.22 3.61 3.40
CA SER A 135 -3.81 4.09 4.65
C SER A 135 -2.87 5.02 5.43
N ASP A 136 -1.57 4.73 5.38
CA ASP A 136 -0.55 5.56 6.02
C ASP A 136 -0.42 6.91 5.29
N ASP A 137 -0.44 6.91 3.95
CA ASP A 137 -0.42 8.13 3.14
C ASP A 137 -1.65 9.00 3.38
N LEU A 138 -2.84 8.39 3.50
CA LEU A 138 -4.07 9.08 3.82
C LEU A 138 -3.98 9.74 5.20
N ALA A 139 -3.57 8.99 6.22
CA ALA A 139 -3.44 9.51 7.58
C ALA A 139 -2.41 10.66 7.65
N MET A 140 -1.29 10.54 6.92
CA MET A 140 -0.29 11.60 6.82
C MET A 140 -0.85 12.85 6.11
N ALA A 141 -1.64 12.68 5.04
CA ALA A 141 -2.25 13.79 4.32
C ALA A 141 -3.33 14.51 5.16
N GLU A 142 -4.17 13.75 5.87
CA GLU A 142 -5.18 14.30 6.80
C GLU A 142 -4.52 15.11 7.92
N GLU A 143 -3.44 14.59 8.51
CA GLU A 143 -2.70 15.30 9.55
C GLU A 143 -2.00 16.56 9.00
N ALA A 144 -1.48 16.52 7.78
CA ALA A 144 -0.90 17.71 7.13
C ALA A 144 -1.95 18.82 6.93
N VAL A 145 -3.18 18.47 6.52
CA VAL A 145 -4.29 19.42 6.42
C VAL A 145 -4.65 20.01 7.78
N HIS A 146 -4.70 19.16 8.81
CA HIS A 146 -5.04 19.59 10.16
C HIS A 146 -4.00 20.58 10.73
N LEU A 147 -2.71 20.27 10.58
CA LEU A 147 -1.62 21.13 11.04
C LEU A 147 -1.58 22.46 10.28
N THR A 148 -1.66 22.43 8.95
CA THR A 148 -1.62 23.67 8.14
C THR A 148 -2.86 24.54 8.33
N LEU A 149 -4.03 23.94 8.59
CA LEU A 149 -5.23 24.69 8.99
C LEU A 149 -5.02 25.40 10.32
N SER A 150 -4.45 24.72 11.32
CA SER A 150 -4.14 25.33 12.61
C SER A 150 -3.15 26.49 12.48
N ASP A 151 -2.15 26.37 11.60
CA ASP A 151 -1.18 27.44 11.33
C ASP A 151 -1.85 28.65 10.64
N LEU A 152 -2.76 28.40 9.69
CA LEU A 152 -3.54 29.44 9.02
C LEU A 152 -4.44 30.19 10.02
N GLU A 153 -5.15 29.47 10.88
CA GLU A 153 -5.99 30.07 11.93
C GLU A 153 -5.16 30.93 12.90
N ALA A 154 -3.96 30.48 13.27
CA ALA A 154 -3.05 31.26 14.12
C ALA A 154 -2.56 32.54 13.41
N ALA A 155 -2.23 32.46 12.12
CA ALA A 155 -1.81 33.61 11.32
C ALA A 155 -2.96 34.62 11.14
N ASP A 156 -4.17 34.14 10.85
CA ASP A 156 -5.39 34.95 10.77
C ASP A 156 -5.67 35.68 12.08
N ALA A 157 -5.55 34.98 13.22
CA ALA A 157 -5.74 35.58 14.54
C ALA A 157 -4.71 36.67 14.86
N ALA A 158 -3.44 36.46 14.50
CA ALA A 158 -2.38 37.44 14.69
C ALA A 158 -2.63 38.72 13.87
N THR A 159 -2.98 38.54 12.59
CA THR A 159 -3.36 39.64 11.69
C THR A 159 -4.58 40.39 12.20
N SER A 160 -5.65 39.68 12.61
CA SER A 160 -6.87 40.29 13.16
C SER A 160 -6.58 41.09 14.42
N THR A 161 -5.77 40.55 15.33
CA THR A 161 -5.37 41.24 16.57
C THR A 161 -4.65 42.56 16.25
N MET A 162 -3.75 42.56 15.27
CA MET A 162 -3.03 43.76 14.85
C MET A 162 -3.98 44.80 14.22
N ILE A 163 -4.94 44.37 13.39
CA ILE A 163 -5.94 45.25 12.78
C ILE A 163 -6.84 45.89 13.85
N GLU A 164 -7.33 45.09 14.81
CA GLU A 164 -8.19 45.56 15.89
C GLU A 164 -7.46 46.55 16.81
N ALA A 165 -6.21 46.26 17.17
CA ALA A 165 -5.40 47.12 18.03
C ALA A 165 -5.15 48.51 17.43
N ASN A 166 -5.14 48.63 16.10
CA ASN A 166 -4.87 49.86 15.37
C ASN A 166 -6.12 50.52 14.76
N GLY A 167 -7.30 49.95 14.99
CA GLY A 167 -8.57 50.49 14.48
C GLY A 167 -8.75 50.37 12.96
N GLY A 168 -7.96 49.51 12.30
CA GLY A 168 -7.97 49.33 10.85
C GLY A 168 -6.70 48.63 10.34
N ASN A 169 -6.67 48.30 9.05
CA ASN A 169 -5.50 47.71 8.40
C ASN A 169 -4.34 48.72 8.39
N PRO A 170 -3.19 48.44 9.05
CA PRO A 170 -2.10 49.40 9.17
C PRO A 170 -1.52 49.87 7.84
N ALA A 171 -1.44 48.98 6.84
CA ALA A 171 -0.94 49.34 5.51
C ALA A 171 -1.87 50.34 4.80
N LEU A 172 -3.19 50.10 4.85
CA LEU A 172 -4.19 51.02 4.28
C LEU A 172 -4.25 52.36 5.03
N LEU A 173 -4.11 52.33 6.36
CA LEU A 173 -4.06 53.56 7.17
C LEU A 173 -2.84 54.41 6.81
N LEU A 174 -1.67 53.79 6.63
CA LEU A 174 -0.45 54.48 6.19
C LEU A 174 -0.62 55.04 4.78
N GLU A 175 -1.16 54.27 3.83
CA GLU A 175 -1.42 54.72 2.46
C GLU A 175 -2.34 55.94 2.45
N PHE A 176 -3.45 55.89 3.20
CA PHE A 176 -4.39 57.00 3.31
C PHE A 176 -3.77 58.26 3.96
N ALA A 177 -2.91 58.08 4.96
CA ALA A 177 -2.20 59.20 5.61
C ALA A 177 -1.16 59.83 4.66
N ALA A 178 -0.41 59.00 3.92
CA ALA A 178 0.56 59.46 2.93
C ALA A 178 -0.09 60.23 1.79
N ASP A 179 -1.23 59.76 1.28
CA ASP A 179 -2.00 60.43 0.24
C ASP A 179 -2.51 61.81 0.69
N GLN A 180 -3.00 61.92 1.92
CA GLN A 180 -3.41 63.21 2.50
C GLN A 180 -2.23 64.18 2.63
N LEU A 181 -1.07 63.69 3.06
CA LEU A 181 0.14 64.50 3.17
C LEU A 181 0.55 65.08 1.81
N VAL A 182 0.56 64.25 0.77
CA VAL A 182 0.87 64.67 -0.62
C VAL A 182 -0.14 65.73 -1.12
N GLN A 183 -1.43 65.54 -0.81
CA GLN A 183 -2.47 66.52 -1.18
C GLN A 183 -2.28 67.85 -0.45
N ALA A 184 -1.96 67.83 0.85
CA ALA A 184 -1.70 69.04 1.65
C ALA A 184 -0.46 69.79 1.15
N GLN A 185 0.64 69.08 0.86
CA GLN A 185 1.86 69.64 0.28
C GLN A 185 1.59 70.29 -1.10
N SER A 186 0.77 69.65 -1.92
CA SER A 186 0.36 70.18 -3.23
C SER A 186 -0.55 71.41 -3.10
N ALA A 187 -1.39 71.48 -2.07
CA ALA A 187 -2.21 72.66 -1.77
C ALA A 187 -1.34 73.83 -1.29
N TRP A 188 -0.37 73.58 -0.41
CA TRP A 188 0.59 74.57 0.05
C TRP A 188 1.41 75.15 -1.10
N ALA A 189 1.97 74.31 -1.98
CA ALA A 189 2.75 74.76 -3.14
C ALA A 189 1.93 75.67 -4.08
N ARG A 190 0.65 75.34 -4.32
CA ARG A 190 -0.26 76.18 -5.11
C ARG A 190 -0.56 77.52 -4.41
N ALA A 191 -0.79 77.51 -3.10
CA ALA A 191 -1.03 78.72 -2.33
C ALA A 191 0.18 79.65 -2.35
N VAL A 192 1.40 79.11 -2.22
CA VAL A 192 2.65 79.87 -2.34
C VAL A 192 2.78 80.49 -3.74
N ALA A 193 2.55 79.70 -4.79
CA ALA A 193 2.62 80.20 -6.17
C ALA A 193 1.59 81.30 -6.48
N ALA A 194 0.44 81.28 -5.82
CA ALA A 194 -0.62 82.27 -5.97
C ALA A 194 -0.41 83.55 -5.11
N GLY A 195 0.66 83.64 -4.31
CA GLY A 195 0.89 84.77 -3.39
C GLY A 195 -0.05 84.76 -2.18
N GLY A 196 -0.38 83.56 -1.68
CA GLY A 196 -1.27 83.36 -0.53
C GLY A 196 -0.86 84.14 0.72
N ASP A 197 -1.84 84.44 1.58
CA ASP A 197 -1.64 85.20 2.80
C ASP A 197 -0.88 84.40 3.86
N SER A 198 -0.12 85.11 4.72
CA SER A 198 0.75 84.47 5.71
C SER A 198 0.02 83.61 6.74
N LEU A 199 -1.27 83.86 6.98
CA LEU A 199 -2.07 83.07 7.91
C LEU A 199 -2.50 81.75 7.26
N GLY A 200 -3.03 81.79 6.04
CA GLY A 200 -3.39 80.59 5.27
C GLY A 200 -2.21 79.64 5.05
N LEU A 201 -1.02 80.18 4.75
CA LEU A 201 0.19 79.37 4.60
C LEU A 201 0.61 78.67 5.90
N LYS A 202 0.53 79.36 7.05
CA LYS A 202 0.82 78.76 8.37
C LYS A 202 -0.16 77.67 8.77
N THR A 203 -1.44 77.82 8.41
CA THR A 203 -2.45 76.78 8.66
C THR A 203 -2.14 75.51 7.86
N LEU A 204 -1.78 75.65 6.58
CA LEU A 204 -1.38 74.50 5.75
C LEU A 204 -0.07 73.86 6.23
N GLU A 205 0.88 74.66 6.71
CA GLU A 205 2.13 74.16 7.30
C GLU A 205 1.86 73.32 8.56
N ALA A 206 1.00 73.80 9.46
CA ALA A 206 0.60 73.05 10.65
C ALA A 206 -0.16 71.74 10.31
N GLU A 207 -0.99 71.75 9.27
CA GLU A 207 -1.65 70.53 8.77
C GLU A 207 -0.66 69.52 8.19
N ILE A 208 0.33 69.99 7.42
CA ILE A 208 1.42 69.16 6.90
C ILE A 208 2.21 68.53 8.06
N ASP A 209 2.58 69.31 9.08
CA ASP A 209 3.30 68.79 10.25
C ASP A 209 2.50 67.72 10.99
N HIS A 210 1.18 67.92 11.15
CA HIS A 210 0.28 66.95 11.77
C HIS A 210 0.18 65.66 10.95
N LEU A 211 -0.03 65.77 9.63
CA LEU A 211 -0.10 64.61 8.74
C LEU A 211 1.24 63.86 8.66
N GLN A 212 2.35 64.58 8.68
CA GLN A 212 3.68 63.99 8.71
C GLN A 212 3.92 63.21 10.01
N ALA A 213 3.56 63.78 11.17
CA ALA A 213 3.63 63.07 12.44
C ALA A 213 2.75 61.81 12.47
N ASN A 214 1.59 61.84 11.80
CA ASN A 214 0.71 60.67 11.67
C ASN A 214 1.35 59.57 10.79
N VAL A 215 1.92 59.94 9.64
CA VAL A 215 2.69 59.02 8.78
C VAL A 215 3.86 58.41 9.56
N ASP A 216 4.64 59.23 10.26
CA ASP A 216 5.80 58.79 11.05
C ASP A 216 5.39 57.81 12.18
N GLY A 217 4.20 58.01 12.77
CA GLY A 217 3.64 57.10 13.78
C GLY A 217 3.13 55.77 13.21
N LEU A 218 2.61 55.77 11.97
CA LEU A 218 2.08 54.57 11.31
C LEU A 218 3.16 53.71 10.64
N LEU A 219 4.27 54.30 10.22
CA LEU A 219 5.40 53.59 9.60
C LEU A 219 5.87 52.34 10.37
N PRO A 220 6.20 52.41 11.68
CA PRO A 220 6.65 51.23 12.41
C PRO A 220 5.56 50.16 12.54
N ILE A 221 4.29 50.56 12.66
CA ILE A 221 3.15 49.65 12.79
C ILE A 221 2.94 48.89 11.47
N ALA A 222 3.00 49.59 10.34
CA ALA A 222 2.93 48.98 9.02
C ALA A 222 4.10 48.00 8.77
N ALA A 223 5.31 48.35 9.23
CA ALA A 223 6.48 47.47 9.14
C ALA A 223 6.34 46.19 9.99
N GLU A 224 5.66 46.26 11.14
CA GLU A 224 5.35 45.07 11.96
C GLU A 224 4.19 44.24 11.39
N TYR A 225 3.27 44.86 10.67
CA TYR A 225 2.12 44.20 10.05
C TYR A 225 2.50 43.41 8.79
N GLU A 226 3.42 43.91 7.97
CA GLU A 226 3.87 43.24 6.73
C GLU A 226 4.27 41.76 6.91
N PRO A 227 5.12 41.37 7.88
CA PRO A 227 5.47 39.96 8.07
C PRO A 227 4.28 39.10 8.51
N LEU A 228 3.26 39.66 9.17
CA LEU A 228 2.04 38.92 9.53
C LEU A 228 1.20 38.58 8.29
N GLU A 229 1.06 39.54 7.36
CA GLU A 229 0.41 39.28 6.07
C GLU A 229 1.18 38.26 5.23
N GLN A 230 2.52 38.33 5.21
CA GLN A 230 3.35 37.35 4.53
C GLN A 230 3.20 35.95 5.16
N ALA A 231 3.19 35.86 6.50
CA ALA A 231 2.99 34.59 7.21
C ALA A 231 1.61 34.00 6.93
N ARG A 232 0.57 34.83 6.92
CA ARG A 232 -0.80 34.43 6.57
C ARG A 232 -0.90 33.90 5.15
N SER A 233 -0.34 34.62 4.17
CA SER A 233 -0.33 34.18 2.77
C SER A 233 0.45 32.87 2.58
N ALA A 234 1.57 32.70 3.29
CA ALA A 234 2.33 31.45 3.27
C ALA A 234 1.55 30.29 3.89
N ALA A 235 0.87 30.51 5.02
CA ALA A 235 0.03 29.51 5.67
C ALA A 235 -1.17 29.11 4.79
N GLU A 236 -1.80 30.07 4.12
CA GLU A 236 -2.89 29.82 3.18
C GLU A 236 -2.42 28.96 1.98
N SER A 237 -1.25 29.29 1.42
CA SER A 237 -0.65 28.46 0.37
C SER A 237 -0.38 27.04 0.85
N ALA A 238 0.24 26.87 2.02
CA ALA A 238 0.55 25.56 2.59
C ALA A 238 -0.71 24.73 2.88
N TYR A 239 -1.77 25.37 3.38
CA TYR A 239 -3.07 24.73 3.57
C TYR A 239 -3.65 24.26 2.24
N ASN A 240 -3.68 25.12 1.22
CA ASN A 240 -4.18 24.76 -0.11
C ASN A 240 -3.39 23.59 -0.73
N ASP A 241 -2.06 23.61 -0.61
CA ASP A 241 -1.18 22.54 -1.10
C ASP A 241 -1.46 21.21 -0.38
N SER A 242 -1.68 21.24 0.94
CA SER A 242 -2.02 20.04 1.72
C SER A 242 -3.39 19.46 1.36
N VAL A 243 -4.38 20.32 1.07
CA VAL A 243 -5.71 19.91 0.61
C VAL A 243 -5.63 19.29 -0.78
N GLU A 244 -4.81 19.84 -1.68
CA GLU A 244 -4.57 19.25 -3.00
C GLU A 244 -3.88 17.88 -2.87
N TYR A 245 -2.88 17.76 -1.99
CA TYR A 245 -2.22 16.50 -1.71
C TYR A 245 -3.20 15.44 -1.17
N LEU A 246 -4.04 15.78 -0.18
CA LEU A 246 -5.07 14.88 0.33
C LEU A 246 -6.00 14.38 -0.79
N ARG A 247 -6.51 15.28 -1.62
CA ARG A 247 -7.36 14.90 -2.77
C ARG A 247 -6.64 13.97 -3.75
N SER A 248 -5.34 14.16 -3.94
CA SER A 248 -4.55 13.31 -4.82
C SER A 248 -4.37 11.90 -4.27
N VAL A 249 -4.19 11.76 -2.95
CA VAL A 249 -4.14 10.48 -2.24
C VAL A 249 -5.50 9.79 -2.30
N GLU A 250 -6.60 10.49 -2.01
CA GLU A 250 -7.97 9.96 -2.12
C GLU A 250 -8.28 9.46 -3.55
N ALA A 251 -7.88 10.23 -4.56
CA ALA A 251 -8.04 9.85 -5.96
C ALA A 251 -7.21 8.61 -6.32
N LEU A 252 -5.98 8.51 -5.82
CA LEU A 252 -5.13 7.34 -6.02
C LEU A 252 -5.70 6.10 -5.31
N MET A 253 -6.25 6.26 -4.10
CA MET A 253 -6.95 5.19 -3.38
C MET A 253 -8.14 4.67 -4.19
N ALA A 254 -9.02 5.56 -4.65
CA ALA A 254 -10.17 5.20 -5.48
C ALA A 254 -9.75 4.53 -6.80
N ALA A 255 -8.68 5.01 -7.43
CA ALA A 255 -8.14 4.39 -8.64
C ALA A 255 -7.55 2.99 -8.38
N THR A 256 -6.89 2.80 -7.24
CA THR A 256 -6.32 1.51 -6.82
C THR A 256 -7.42 0.50 -6.53
N GLU A 257 -8.47 0.91 -5.81
CA GLU A 257 -9.66 0.09 -5.56
C GLU A 257 -10.35 -0.33 -6.88
N GLN A 258 -10.54 0.61 -7.80
CA GLN A 258 -11.11 0.33 -9.14
C GLN A 258 -10.21 -0.56 -10.01
N SER A 259 -8.92 -0.67 -9.69
CA SER A 259 -7.98 -1.53 -10.42
C SER A 259 -8.08 -3.00 -10.04
N VAL A 260 -8.79 -3.32 -8.93
CA VAL A 260 -8.99 -4.69 -8.48
C VAL A 260 -9.90 -5.41 -9.47
N VAL A 261 -9.37 -6.43 -10.12
CA VAL A 261 -10.12 -7.32 -11.01
C VAL A 261 -10.52 -8.55 -10.21
N ASP A 262 -11.82 -8.71 -10.00
CA ASP A 262 -12.37 -9.86 -9.31
C ASP A 262 -12.11 -11.18 -10.07
N PRO A 263 -11.92 -12.29 -9.35
CA PRO A 263 -11.81 -13.62 -9.95
C PRO A 263 -13.07 -14.00 -10.74
N ALA A 264 -12.89 -14.47 -11.98
CA ALA A 264 -13.99 -15.04 -12.76
C ALA A 264 -14.53 -16.38 -12.18
N GLY A 265 -13.78 -17.01 -11.27
CA GLY A 265 -14.12 -18.25 -10.60
C GLY A 265 -12.87 -18.97 -10.07
N ALA A 266 -13.07 -20.10 -9.40
CA ALA A 266 -11.99 -20.97 -8.99
C ALA A 266 -11.70 -22.02 -10.08
N THR A 267 -10.42 -22.27 -10.32
CA THR A 267 -9.92 -23.32 -11.22
C THR A 267 -9.45 -24.51 -10.41
N GLU A 268 -9.84 -25.72 -10.82
CA GLU A 268 -9.38 -26.94 -10.17
C GLU A 268 -7.89 -27.18 -10.49
N LEU A 269 -7.07 -27.32 -9.46
CA LEU A 269 -5.68 -27.72 -9.60
C LEU A 269 -5.62 -29.23 -9.86
N SER A 270 -4.94 -29.61 -10.93
CA SER A 270 -4.82 -31.03 -11.27
C SER A 270 -3.94 -31.76 -10.26
N ASN A 271 -4.53 -32.66 -9.47
CA ASN A 271 -3.81 -33.50 -8.50
C ASN A 271 -2.97 -34.62 -9.14
N ARG A 272 -2.94 -34.74 -10.48
CA ARG A 272 -2.34 -35.90 -11.17
C ARG A 272 -0.85 -36.09 -10.88
N ILE A 273 -0.07 -35.02 -10.87
CA ILE A 273 1.38 -35.06 -10.59
C ILE A 273 1.66 -35.41 -9.12
N PRO A 274 1.08 -34.71 -8.12
CA PRO A 274 1.32 -35.04 -6.72
C PRO A 274 0.78 -36.44 -6.34
N VAL A 275 -0.37 -36.86 -6.90
CA VAL A 275 -0.89 -38.24 -6.72
C VAL A 275 0.13 -39.26 -7.23
N ALA A 276 0.66 -39.07 -8.45
CA ALA A 276 1.65 -39.97 -9.02
C ALA A 276 2.93 -40.05 -8.16
N GLN A 277 3.42 -38.92 -7.66
CA GLN A 277 4.60 -38.88 -6.77
C GLN A 277 4.36 -39.62 -5.45
N LYS A 278 3.18 -39.44 -4.82
CA LYS A 278 2.78 -40.17 -3.61
C LYS A 278 2.72 -41.68 -3.87
N VAL A 279 2.05 -42.10 -4.96
CA VAL A 279 1.94 -43.52 -5.35
C VAL A 279 3.33 -44.13 -5.58
N VAL A 280 4.21 -43.45 -6.32
CA VAL A 280 5.58 -43.92 -6.57
C VAL A 280 6.36 -44.05 -5.26
N THR A 281 6.25 -43.08 -4.35
CA THR A 281 6.92 -43.12 -3.05
C THR A 281 6.47 -44.32 -2.21
N VAL A 282 5.16 -44.60 -2.17
CA VAL A 282 4.60 -45.76 -1.48
C VAL A 282 5.05 -47.07 -2.13
N MET A 283 5.07 -47.15 -3.47
CA MET A 283 5.57 -48.33 -4.19
C MET A 283 7.04 -48.61 -3.87
N LEU A 284 7.89 -47.59 -3.79
CA LEU A 284 9.30 -47.73 -3.43
C LEU A 284 9.46 -48.23 -1.99
N LEU A 285 8.71 -47.66 -1.03
CA LEU A 285 8.68 -48.13 0.36
C LEU A 285 8.22 -49.58 0.46
N ALA A 286 7.17 -49.95 -0.25
CA ALA A 286 6.63 -51.31 -0.29
C ALA A 286 7.63 -52.30 -0.89
N LEU A 287 8.41 -51.90 -1.90
CA LEU A 287 9.47 -52.71 -2.49
C LEU A 287 10.59 -52.99 -1.49
N VAL A 288 11.04 -51.96 -0.76
CA VAL A 288 12.04 -52.13 0.31
C VAL A 288 11.53 -53.08 1.38
N LEU A 289 10.27 -52.92 1.81
CA LEU A 289 9.67 -53.76 2.83
C LEU A 289 9.51 -55.21 2.36
N ALA A 290 9.13 -55.43 1.10
CA ALA A 290 9.07 -56.74 0.47
C ALA A 290 10.47 -57.39 0.40
N LEU A 291 11.51 -56.62 0.11
CA LEU A 291 12.89 -57.10 0.11
C LEU A 291 13.31 -57.59 1.50
N VAL A 292 13.05 -56.79 2.54
CA VAL A 292 13.33 -57.17 3.94
C VAL A 292 12.57 -58.43 4.32
N LEU A 293 11.28 -58.52 3.97
CA LEU A 293 10.46 -59.71 4.23
C LEU A 293 11.04 -60.97 3.60
N VAL A 294 11.47 -60.89 2.33
CA VAL A 294 12.09 -62.02 1.64
C VAL A 294 13.38 -62.45 2.33
N VAL A 295 14.22 -61.50 2.76
CA VAL A 295 15.46 -61.79 3.51
C VAL A 295 15.16 -62.48 4.84
N VAL A 296 14.18 -61.97 5.60
CA VAL A 296 13.79 -62.55 6.90
C VAL A 296 13.21 -63.96 6.74
N ILE A 297 12.36 -64.20 5.74
CA ILE A 297 11.81 -65.54 5.48
C ILE A 297 12.91 -66.51 5.04
N ASP A 298 13.91 -66.05 4.29
CA ASP A 298 15.07 -66.88 3.92
C ASP A 298 15.98 -67.20 5.11
N LEU A 299 16.01 -66.32 6.12
CA LEU A 299 16.72 -66.55 7.37
C LEU A 299 16.02 -67.60 8.26
N ILE A 300 14.68 -67.62 8.24
CA ILE A 300 13.86 -68.44 9.14
C ILE A 300 13.56 -69.82 8.52
N ARG A 301 13.43 -69.96 7.20
CA ARG A 301 13.21 -71.27 6.56
C ARG A 301 14.52 -72.07 6.50
N PRO A 302 14.66 -73.19 7.23
CA PRO A 302 15.82 -74.07 7.06
C PRO A 302 15.80 -74.62 5.63
N ARG A 303 16.93 -74.51 4.91
CA ARG A 303 17.11 -75.14 3.60
C ARG A 303 16.80 -76.64 3.71
N PRO A 304 15.77 -77.16 3.03
CA PRO A 304 15.60 -78.60 2.91
C PRO A 304 16.73 -79.13 2.01
N GLY A 305 17.64 -79.90 2.61
CA GLY A 305 18.51 -80.85 1.92
C GLY A 305 19.52 -80.28 0.92
N ARG A 306 20.73 -79.93 1.39
CA ARG A 306 21.95 -80.30 0.66
C ARG A 306 22.40 -81.67 1.19
N VAL A 307 21.77 -82.74 0.71
CA VAL A 307 22.45 -84.04 0.65
C VAL A 307 23.24 -84.00 -0.65
N LYS A 308 24.57 -83.90 -0.53
CA LYS A 308 25.49 -84.32 -1.58
C LYS A 308 26.26 -85.50 -1.01
N PHE A 309 26.28 -86.56 -1.81
CA PHE A 309 27.01 -87.82 -1.66
C PHE A 309 28.39 -87.65 -1.04
#